data_AF-A0A930V5G6-F1
#
_entry.id   AF-A0A930V5G6-F1
#
_cell.length_a   1.000
_cell.length_b   1.000
_cell.length_c   1.000
_cell.angle_alpha   90.00
_cell.angle_beta   90.00
_cell.angle_gamma   90.00
#
_symmetry.space_group_name_H-M   'P 1'
#
loop_
_entity.id
_entity.type
_entity.pdbx_description
1 polymer ?
#
loop_
_entity_poly.entity_id
_entity_poly.type
_entity_poly.pdbx_seq_one_letter_code
_entity_poly.pdbx_strand_id
1 'polypeptide(L)'
;MRPDTTAPPPPDTDLLHAWAQALRRTAASLDDEAHALRHMVDTVPWQGRAADAARGEGRRLAAQLAGAADAHLAAAAALEVHALAVGAAAAEAAA
;
A
#
# COMPACT_ATOMS: atom_id res chain seq x y z
N MET A 1 39.22 -24.86 -15.04
CA MET A 1 39.16 -23.94 -13.88
C MET A 1 37.93 -23.06 -14.11
N ARG A 2 36.78 -23.44 -13.56
CA ARG A 2 35.53 -22.65 -13.67
C ARG A 2 35.52 -21.67 -12.50
N PRO A 3 35.24 -20.37 -12.72
CA PRO A 3 35.00 -19.47 -11.59
C PRO A 3 33.74 -19.94 -10.86
N ASP A 4 33.88 -20.20 -9.55
CA ASP A 4 32.76 -20.43 -8.65
C ASP A 4 31.87 -19.19 -8.60
N THR A 5 30.77 -19.21 -9.35
CA THR A 5 29.66 -18.26 -9.20
C THR A 5 28.75 -18.74 -8.07
N THR A 6 29.16 -18.51 -6.82
CA THR A 6 28.33 -18.75 -5.62
C THR A 6 28.05 -17.48 -4.82
N ALA A 7 28.28 -16.30 -5.40
CA ALA A 7 27.73 -15.07 -4.85
C ALA A 7 26.27 -14.95 -5.32
N PRO A 8 25.27 -14.96 -4.43
CA PRO A 8 23.91 -14.57 -4.83
C PRO A 8 23.96 -13.17 -5.45
N PRO A 9 23.14 -12.89 -6.47
CA PRO A 9 23.09 -11.54 -7.04
C PRO A 9 22.84 -10.53 -5.92
N PRO A 10 23.45 -9.33 -5.99
CA PRO A 10 23.21 -8.31 -4.99
C PRO A 10 21.70 -8.07 -4.91
N PRO A 11 21.17 -7.90 -3.70
CA PRO A 11 19.75 -7.66 -3.54
C PRO A 11 19.35 -6.36 -4.24
N ASP A 12 18.29 -6.42 -5.04
CA ASP A 12 17.81 -5.27 -5.80
C ASP A 12 16.99 -4.34 -4.89
N THR A 13 17.70 -3.49 -4.14
CA THR A 13 17.10 -2.47 -3.28
C THR A 13 16.26 -1.47 -4.08
N ASP A 14 16.60 -1.24 -5.34
CA ASP A 14 15.86 -0.34 -6.23
C ASP A 14 14.47 -0.93 -6.56
N LEU A 15 14.38 -2.24 -6.78
CA LEU A 15 13.11 -2.95 -6.95
C LEU A 15 12.23 -2.86 -5.71
N LEU A 16 12.80 -3.02 -4.51
CA LEU A 16 12.06 -2.89 -3.25
C LEU A 16 11.50 -1.47 -3.07
N HIS A 17 12.30 -0.44 -3.38
CA HIS A 17 11.84 0.95 -3.37
C HIS A 17 10.76 1.22 -4.42
N ALA A 18 10.89 0.65 -5.62
CA ALA A 18 9.89 0.78 -6.68
C ALA A 18 8.55 0.17 -6.26
N TRP A 19 8.56 -1.01 -5.61
CA TRP A 19 7.36 -1.62 -5.06
C TRP A 19 6.74 -0.81 -3.92
N ALA A 20 7.55 -0.29 -3.00
CA ALA A 20 7.07 0.59 -1.93
C ALA A 20 6.37 1.83 -2.49
N GLN A 21 6.93 2.46 -3.53
CA GLN A 21 6.29 3.59 -4.20
C GLN A 21 4.99 3.21 -4.92
N ALA A 22 4.94 2.03 -5.55
CA ALA A 22 3.72 1.54 -6.18
C ALA A 22 2.60 1.35 -5.15
N LEU A 23 2.91 0.74 -3.99
CA LEU A 23 1.96 0.56 -2.89
C LEU A 23 1.46 1.91 -2.34
N ARG A 24 2.34 2.91 -2.17
CA ARG A 24 1.95 4.27 -1.75
C ARG A 24 0.98 4.94 -2.74
N ARG A 25 1.20 4.77 -4.05
CA ARG A 25 0.29 5.29 -5.08
C ARG A 25 -1.07 4.59 -5.04
N THR A 26 -1.09 3.27 -4.88
CA THR A 26 -2.33 2.51 -4.73
C THR A 26 -3.08 2.93 -3.46
N ALA A 27 -2.39 3.11 -2.34
CA ALA A 27 -3.01 3.58 -1.11
C ALA A 27 -3.66 4.96 -1.27
N ALA A 28 -2.98 5.91 -1.93
CA ALA A 28 -3.55 7.22 -2.21
C ALA A 28 -4.83 7.13 -3.06
N SER A 29 -4.82 6.32 -4.12
CA SER A 29 -6.01 6.09 -4.95
C SER A 29 -7.18 5.50 -4.15
N LEU A 30 -6.91 4.55 -3.25
CA LEU A 30 -7.93 3.94 -2.40
C LEU A 30 -8.51 4.93 -1.38
N ASP A 31 -7.68 5.82 -0.82
CA ASP A 31 -8.14 6.85 0.11
C ASP A 31 -9.00 7.90 -0.59
N ASP A 32 -8.61 8.31 -1.80
CA ASP A 32 -9.41 9.20 -2.67
C ASP A 32 -10.78 8.59 -2.98
N GLU A 33 -10.81 7.29 -3.35
CA GLU A 33 -12.07 6.56 -3.61
C GLU A 33 -12.92 6.43 -2.34
N ALA A 34 -12.31 6.14 -1.19
CA ALA A 34 -12.99 6.08 0.10
C ALA A 34 -13.63 7.44 0.46
N HIS A 35 -12.93 8.54 0.20
CA HIS A 35 -13.42 9.90 0.43
C HIS A 35 -14.59 10.24 -0.50
N ALA A 36 -14.43 9.97 -1.80
CA ALA A 36 -15.46 10.21 -2.81
C ALA A 36 -16.74 9.41 -2.51
N LEU A 37 -16.63 8.12 -2.16
CA LEU A 37 -17.77 7.29 -1.80
C LEU A 37 -18.51 7.83 -0.57
N ARG A 38 -17.77 8.24 0.47
CA ARG A 38 -18.34 8.81 1.69
C ARG A 38 -19.08 10.11 1.42
N HIS A 39 -18.46 11.02 0.68
CA HIS A 39 -19.09 12.26 0.25
C HIS A 39 -20.36 11.97 -0.55
N MET A 40 -20.29 11.06 -1.53
CA MET A 40 -21.44 10.71 -2.37
C MET A 40 -22.61 10.25 -1.50
N VAL A 41 -22.40 9.30 -0.58
CA VAL A 41 -23.50 8.77 0.23
C VAL A 41 -24.05 9.77 1.25
N ASP A 42 -23.21 10.63 1.80
CA ASP A 42 -23.64 11.63 2.78
C ASP A 42 -24.40 12.80 2.13
N THR A 43 -24.24 13.01 0.82
CA THR A 43 -24.90 14.11 0.07
C THR A 43 -26.13 13.69 -0.72
N VAL A 44 -26.53 12.40 -0.70
CA VAL A 44 -27.73 11.95 -1.43
C VAL A 44 -29.01 12.55 -0.82
N PRO A 45 -29.85 13.26 -1.60
CA PRO A 45 -30.96 14.05 -1.08
C PRO A 45 -32.20 13.24 -0.68
N TRP A 46 -32.23 11.92 -0.91
CA TRP A 46 -33.38 11.08 -0.58
C TRP A 46 -33.42 10.63 0.89
N GLN A 47 -34.61 10.30 1.39
CA GLN A 47 -34.85 9.98 2.81
C GLN A 47 -35.62 8.67 2.99
N GLY A 48 -35.59 8.15 4.22
CA GLY A 48 -36.28 6.93 4.63
C GLY A 48 -35.34 5.73 4.77
N ARG A 49 -35.91 4.59 5.21
CA ARG A 49 -35.14 3.39 5.59
C ARG A 49 -34.19 2.88 4.52
N ALA A 50 -34.58 2.95 3.24
CA ALA A 50 -33.72 2.53 2.13
C ALA A 50 -32.51 3.47 1.96
N ALA A 51 -32.70 4.79 2.14
CA ALA A 51 -31.62 5.77 2.11
C ALA A 51 -30.65 5.55 3.27
N ASP A 52 -31.15 5.28 4.47
CA ASP A 52 -30.30 5.02 5.65
C ASP A 52 -29.48 3.72 5.50
N ALA A 53 -30.09 2.67 4.95
CA ALA A 53 -29.39 1.43 4.62
C ALA A 53 -28.28 1.67 3.58
N ALA A 54 -28.57 2.42 2.51
CA ALA A 54 -27.58 2.77 1.50
C ALA A 54 -26.41 3.60 2.07
N ARG A 55 -26.69 4.57 2.96
CA ARG A 55 -25.64 5.33 3.66
C ARG A 55 -24.80 4.45 4.57
N GLY A 56 -25.43 3.55 5.33
CA GLY A 56 -24.73 2.60 6.18
C GLY A 56 -23.78 1.72 5.38
N GLU A 57 -24.27 1.17 4.27
CA GLU A 57 -23.47 0.32 3.38
C GLU A 57 -22.34 1.10 2.69
N GLY A 58 -22.61 2.30 2.18
CA GLY A 58 -21.59 3.16 1.58
C GLY A 58 -20.48 3.55 2.56
N ARG A 59 -20.84 3.89 3.81
CA ARG A 59 -19.84 4.17 4.86
C ARG A 59 -19.04 2.93 5.24
N ARG A 60 -19.67 1.76 5.25
CA ARG A 60 -18.99 0.48 5.48
C ARG A 60 -17.95 0.20 4.38
N LEU A 61 -18.34 0.36 3.12
CA LEU A 61 -17.44 0.17 1.97
C LEU A 61 -16.31 1.21 1.95
N ALA A 62 -16.60 2.48 2.24
CA ALA A 62 -15.58 3.52 2.37
C ALA A 62 -14.56 3.21 3.48
N ALA A 63 -15.01 2.66 4.62
CA ALA A 63 -14.12 2.21 5.67
C ALA A 63 -13.24 1.01 5.25
N GLN A 64 -13.77 0.11 4.40
CA GLN A 64 -12.98 -1.00 3.85
C GLN A 64 -11.88 -0.52 2.90
N LEU A 65 -12.18 0.46 2.03
CA LEU A 65 -11.20 1.08 1.14
C LEU A 65 -10.09 1.79 1.94
N ALA A 66 -10.47 2.57 2.96
CA ALA A 66 -9.50 3.22 3.85
C ALA A 66 -8.61 2.20 4.59
N GLY A 67 -9.19 1.11 5.11
CA GLY A 67 -8.40 0.04 5.74
C GLY A 67 -7.47 -0.68 4.77
N ALA A 68 -7.84 -0.81 3.49
CA ALA A 68 -6.95 -1.34 2.46
C ALA A 68 -5.80 -0.37 2.14
N ALA A 69 -6.08 0.94 2.07
CA ALA A 69 -5.06 1.97 1.92
C ALA A 69 -4.03 1.91 3.06
N ASP A 70 -4.48 1.80 4.31
CA ASP A 70 -3.62 1.64 5.49
C ASP A 70 -2.73 0.40 5.38
N ALA A 71 -3.29 -0.74 4.94
CA ALA A 71 -2.53 -1.97 4.74
C ALA A 71 -1.45 -1.82 3.65
N HIS A 72 -1.76 -1.13 2.55
CA HIS A 72 -0.79 -0.82 1.50
C HIS A 72 0.33 0.10 2.01
N LEU A 73 0.02 1.11 2.84
CA LEU A 73 1.02 1.98 3.47
C LEU A 73 1.92 1.21 4.44
N ALA A 74 1.35 0.33 5.25
CA ALA A 74 2.09 -0.53 6.16
C ALA A 74 3.05 -1.47 5.39
N ALA A 75 2.57 -2.07 4.29
CA ALA A 75 3.40 -2.89 3.42
C ALA A 75 4.54 -2.08 2.75
N ALA A 76 4.27 -0.85 2.29
CA ALA A 76 5.29 0.03 1.73
C ALA A 76 6.38 0.37 2.76
N ALA A 77 5.98 0.70 3.99
CA ALA A 77 6.93 0.96 5.08
C ALA A 77 7.78 -0.27 5.40
N ALA A 78 7.18 -1.46 5.43
CA ALA A 78 7.91 -2.71 5.65
C ALA A 78 8.94 -2.98 4.54
N LEU A 79 8.60 -2.71 3.26
CA LEU A 79 9.53 -2.84 2.14
C LEU A 79 10.71 -1.87 2.25
N GLU A 80 10.49 -0.63 2.69
CA GLU A 80 11.57 0.34 2.88
C GLU A 80 12.51 -0.05 4.02
N VAL A 81 11.96 -0.54 5.14
CA VAL A 81 12.77 -1.10 6.24
C VAL A 81 13.59 -2.29 5.75
N HIS A 82 12.98 -3.16 4.94
CA HIS A 82 13.68 -4.30 4.37
C HIS A 82 14.79 -3.88 3.41
N ALA A 83 14.54 -2.92 2.52
CA ALA A 83 15.53 -2.38 1.59
C ALA A 83 16.75 -1.81 2.32
N LEU A 84 16.53 -1.08 3.42
CA LEU A 84 17.61 -0.56 4.27
C LEU A 84 18.45 -1.68 4.90
N ALA A 85 17.81 -2.68 5.51
CA ALA A 85 18.49 -3.80 6.15
C ALA A 85 19.34 -4.60 5.14
N VAL A 86 18.79 -4.80 3.95
CA VAL A 86 19.40 -5.54 2.86
C VAL A 86 20.56 -4.77 2.22
N GLY A 87 20.41 -3.46 2.03
CA GLY A 87 21.50 -2.59 1.57
C GLY A 87 22.66 -2.52 2.57
N ALA A 88 22.37 -2.47 3.87
CA ALA A 88 23.40 -2.50 4.91
C ALA A 88 24.19 -3.82 4.90
N ALA A 89 23.49 -4.96 4.83
CA ALA A 89 24.15 -6.27 4.76
C ALA A 89 25.02 -6.44 3.50
N ALA A 90 24.59 -5.90 2.36
CA ALA A 90 25.38 -5.91 1.13
C ALA A 90 26.65 -5.04 1.25
N ALA A 91 26.56 -3.88 1.91
CA ALA A 91 27.72 -3.02 2.15
C ALA A 91 28.73 -3.66 3.11
N GLU A 92 28.26 -4.32 4.18
CA GLU A 92 29.12 -5.08 5.11
C GLU A 92 29.83 -6.24 4.41
N ALA A 93 29.17 -6.95 3.50
CA ALA A 93 29.77 -8.05 2.75
C ALA A 93 30.81 -7.60 1.70
N ALA A 94 30.78 -6.33 1.30
CA ALA A 94 31.69 -5.75 0.32
C ALA A 94 32.91 -5.03 0.94
N ALA A 95 32.91 -4.83 2.26
CA ALA A 95 33.98 -4.22 3.04
C ALA A 95 35.02 -5.25 3.51
#